data_AF-A0A920N4N0-F1
#
_entry.id   AF-A0A920N4N0-F1
#
_cell.length_a   1.000
_cell.length_b   1.000
_cell.length_c   1.000
_cell.angle_alpha   90.00
_cell.angle_beta   90.00
_cell.angle_gamma   90.00
#
_symmetry.space_group_name_H-M   'P 1'
#
loop_
_entity.id
_entity.type
_entity.pdbx_description
1 polymer ?
#
loop_
_entity_poly.entity_id
_entity_poly.type
_entity_poly.pdbx_seq_one_letter_code
_entity_poly.pdbx_strand_id
1 'polypeptide(L)'
;MHAGRDYTVEELGYNQVTTTPRDQLVAGEVGYVVAGVKSARDIEIGDTITHLDRPAEEPVPGYQEAKQVVFSSIYPMNTAEYQDLTKALDKLAINDAALTYEKDSSAALGFGFRCGFLGLLHLDVIQERLQREFDIGLVISAPSVKYKVILKGGKTNDVDNPTYWPNPAEIESVSEPYIKASIPDTRGIRRACHGTVQGTSFGKPDDELPLGVSNRVDQRDAARGGPL
;
A
#
# COMPACT_ATOMS: atom_id res chain seq x y z
N MET A 1 21.53 -2.65 -0.91
CA MET A 1 21.57 -4.13 -0.86
C MET A 1 20.24 -4.60 -0.30
N HIS A 2 19.26 -4.66 -1.21
CA HIS A 2 18.04 -5.48 -1.28
C HIS A 2 17.61 -5.41 -2.76
N ALA A 3 17.73 -4.23 -3.37
CA ALA A 3 17.53 -3.99 -4.81
C ALA A 3 18.66 -4.47 -5.75
N GLY A 4 19.87 -4.73 -5.25
CA GLY A 4 21.00 -5.24 -6.05
C GLY A 4 21.51 -4.30 -7.16
N ARG A 5 21.58 -2.99 -6.90
CA ARG A 5 21.93 -1.95 -7.88
C ARG A 5 23.10 -1.11 -7.41
N ASP A 6 23.87 -0.63 -8.38
CA ASP A 6 25.08 0.16 -8.16
C ASP A 6 24.86 1.60 -8.61
N TYR A 7 25.30 2.56 -7.78
CA TYR A 7 25.19 3.98 -8.06
C TYR A 7 26.46 4.72 -7.68
N THR A 8 26.79 5.76 -8.46
CA THR A 8 27.86 6.70 -8.11
C THR A 8 27.29 7.80 -7.21
N VAL A 9 27.92 8.02 -6.07
CA VAL A 9 27.59 9.11 -5.14
C VAL A 9 28.19 10.41 -5.68
N GLU A 10 27.36 11.44 -5.83
CA GLU A 10 27.77 12.76 -6.29
C GLU A 10 27.99 13.71 -5.11
N GLU A 11 27.12 13.64 -4.10
CA GLU A 11 27.17 14.49 -2.91
C GLU A 11 26.66 13.73 -1.69
N LEU A 12 27.18 14.05 -0.52
CA LEU A 12 26.67 13.60 0.78
C LEU A 12 26.83 14.72 1.81
N GLY A 13 26.03 14.68 2.88
CA GLY A 13 26.11 15.72 3.91
C GLY A 13 25.03 15.63 4.97
N TYR A 14 24.88 16.70 5.75
CA TYR A 14 23.87 16.80 6.80
C TYR A 14 22.68 17.64 6.32
N ASN A 15 21.48 17.26 6.75
CA ASN A 15 20.29 18.07 6.58
C ASN A 15 20.03 18.89 7.84
N GLN A 16 20.47 20.15 7.86
CA GLN A 16 20.29 21.09 8.98
C GLN A 16 19.37 22.25 8.56
N VAL A 17 18.16 21.93 8.08
CA VAL A 17 17.23 22.86 7.40
C VAL A 17 17.71 23.28 6.00
N THR A 18 19.00 23.55 5.86
CA THR A 18 19.70 23.61 4.58
C THR A 18 20.66 22.45 4.44
N THR A 19 20.82 21.96 3.21
CA THR A 19 21.80 20.93 2.88
C THR A 19 23.20 21.46 3.08
N THR A 20 23.98 20.79 3.94
CA THR A 20 25.38 21.14 4.20
C THR A 20 26.26 19.99 3.71
N PRO A 21 26.89 20.14 2.53
CA PRO A 21 27.76 19.11 1.97
C PRO A 21 28.95 18.81 2.87
N ARG A 22 29.38 17.55 2.90
CA ARG A 22 30.57 17.07 3.61
C ARG A 22 31.32 16.06 2.75
N ASP A 23 32.60 15.88 3.06
CA ASP A 23 33.45 14.93 2.34
C ASP A 23 33.18 13.47 2.71
N GLN A 24 32.67 13.22 3.93
CA GLN A 24 32.34 11.87 4.41
C GLN A 24 31.23 11.91 5.48
N LEU A 25 30.49 10.80 5.60
CA LEU A 25 29.59 10.49 6.71
C LEU A 25 30.19 9.31 7.49
N VAL A 26 30.28 9.45 8.81
CA VAL A 26 30.88 8.44 9.71
C VAL A 26 29.80 7.61 10.40
N ALA A 27 30.16 6.43 10.88
CA ALA A 27 29.24 5.55 11.61
C ALA A 27 28.56 6.28 12.80
N GLY A 28 27.23 6.19 12.87
CA GLY A 28 26.40 6.84 13.89
C GLY A 28 25.82 8.19 13.45
N GLU A 29 26.22 8.70 12.29
CA GLU A 29 25.72 9.96 11.75
C GLU A 29 24.48 9.77 10.88
N VAL A 30 23.61 10.79 10.86
CA VAL A 30 22.40 10.84 10.04
C VAL A 30 22.52 11.99 9.07
N GLY A 31 22.35 11.70 7.78
CA GLY A 31 22.55 12.65 6.70
C GLY A 31 21.74 12.33 5.46
N TYR A 32 22.11 12.95 4.35
CA TYR A 32 21.58 12.66 3.03
C TYR A 32 22.70 12.20 2.09
N VAL A 33 22.32 11.46 1.06
CA VAL A 33 23.20 11.02 -0.03
C VAL A 33 22.49 11.32 -1.34
N VAL A 34 23.16 12.04 -2.22
CA VAL A 34 22.74 12.27 -3.60
C VAL A 34 23.55 11.33 -4.48
N ALA A 35 22.85 10.41 -5.11
CA ALA A 35 23.38 9.54 -6.13
C ALA A 35 22.54 9.71 -7.40
N GLY A 36 23.11 9.42 -8.57
CA GLY A 36 22.47 9.58 -9.89
C GLY A 36 21.29 8.63 -10.16
N VAL A 37 20.40 8.46 -9.18
CA VAL A 37 19.21 7.63 -9.25
C VAL A 37 18.13 8.34 -10.06
N LYS A 38 17.61 7.65 -11.07
CA LYS A 38 16.63 8.23 -12.01
C LYS A 38 15.19 8.14 -11.51
N SER A 39 14.87 7.13 -10.71
CA SER A 39 13.51 6.85 -10.24
C SER A 39 13.51 6.66 -8.73
N ALA A 40 12.60 7.33 -8.03
CA ALA A 40 12.41 7.13 -6.60
C ALA A 40 11.98 5.69 -6.26
N ARG A 41 11.35 4.98 -7.20
CA ARG A 41 10.99 3.55 -7.06
C ARG A 41 12.21 2.64 -7.00
N ASP A 42 13.39 3.14 -7.38
CA ASP A 42 14.62 2.37 -7.33
C ASP A 42 15.27 2.38 -5.95
N ILE A 43 14.77 3.23 -5.04
CA ILE A 43 15.24 3.37 -3.67
C ILE A 43 14.09 2.93 -2.76
N GLU A 44 14.33 1.87 -2.02
CA GLU A 44 13.35 1.36 -1.06
C GLU A 44 13.66 1.88 0.35
N ILE A 45 12.62 2.29 1.09
CA ILE A 45 12.75 2.83 2.44
C ILE A 45 13.16 1.71 3.39
N GLY A 46 14.38 1.78 3.92
CA GLY A 46 14.94 0.74 4.79
C GLY A 46 15.91 -0.22 4.09
N ASP A 47 16.24 0.01 2.82
CA ASP A 47 17.38 -0.66 2.17
C ASP A 47 18.72 -0.22 2.82
N THR A 48 19.73 -1.08 2.72
CA THR A 48 21.08 -0.88 3.24
C THR A 48 22.04 -0.46 2.12
N ILE A 49 22.62 0.73 2.20
CA ILE A 49 23.67 1.18 1.27
C ILE A 49 25.02 0.64 1.75
N THR A 50 25.83 0.10 0.84
CA THR A 50 27.18 -0.40 1.14
C THR A 50 28.15 -0.09 0.00
N HIS A 51 29.45 -0.25 0.23
CA HIS A 51 30.47 -0.07 -0.80
C HIS A 51 30.55 -1.29 -1.73
N LEU A 52 30.82 -1.04 -3.02
CA LEU A 52 30.97 -2.10 -4.02
C LEU A 52 32.23 -2.94 -3.81
N ASP A 53 33.35 -2.30 -3.45
CA ASP A 53 34.65 -2.97 -3.23
C ASP A 53 34.73 -3.70 -1.88
N ARG A 54 33.85 -3.33 -0.95
CA ARG A 54 33.78 -3.90 0.40
C ARG A 54 32.32 -3.97 0.86
N PRO A 55 31.54 -4.91 0.30
CA PRO A 55 30.15 -5.06 0.69
C PRO A 55 30.05 -5.52 2.14
N ALA A 56 28.99 -5.08 2.82
CA ALA A 56 28.61 -5.63 4.12
C ALA A 56 28.21 -7.11 3.97
N GLU A 57 28.48 -7.92 4.99
CA GLU A 57 28.18 -9.37 4.97
C GLU A 57 26.67 -9.65 4.94
N GLU A 58 25.88 -8.85 5.66
CA GLU A 58 24.43 -8.97 5.75
C GLU A 58 23.77 -7.59 5.66
N PRO A 59 22.61 -7.47 5.00
CA PRO A 59 21.82 -6.24 5.04
C PRO A 59 21.24 -6.01 6.43
N VAL A 60 20.93 -4.76 6.77
CA VAL A 60 20.31 -4.41 8.05
C VAL A 60 18.94 -5.09 8.15
N PRO A 61 18.67 -5.84 9.23
CA PRO A 61 17.38 -6.50 9.41
C PRO A 61 16.28 -5.48 9.71
N GLY A 62 15.05 -5.80 9.32
CA GLY A 62 13.86 -4.99 9.62
C GLY A 62 13.22 -4.31 8.41
N TYR A 63 13.82 -4.41 7.22
CA TYR A 63 13.15 -4.00 5.99
C TYR A 63 11.92 -4.88 5.71
N GLN A 64 10.77 -4.25 5.51
CA GLN A 64 9.56 -4.88 5.00
C GLN A 64 8.99 -4.00 3.90
N GLU A 65 8.77 -4.61 2.73
CA GLU A 65 8.14 -3.94 1.61
C GLU A 65 6.76 -3.40 2.01
N ALA A 66 6.47 -2.16 1.61
CA ALA A 66 5.21 -1.49 1.89
C ALA A 66 4.06 -2.20 1.13
N LYS A 67 3.28 -3.01 1.85
CA LYS A 67 2.15 -3.75 1.28
C LYS A 67 0.89 -2.89 1.28
N GLN A 68 0.24 -2.80 0.12
CA GLN A 68 -1.06 -2.16 -0.01
C GLN A 68 -2.14 -3.07 0.56
N VAL A 69 -2.92 -2.52 1.50
CA VAL A 69 -3.98 -3.25 2.21
C VAL A 69 -5.38 -2.80 1.78
N VAL A 70 -5.50 -1.57 1.30
CA VAL A 70 -6.76 -0.99 0.83
C VAL A 70 -6.62 -0.66 -0.65
N PHE A 71 -7.63 -1.02 -1.43
CA PHE A 71 -7.69 -0.73 -2.86
C PHE A 71 -8.97 0.02 -3.18
N SER A 72 -8.89 1.02 -4.06
CA SER A 72 -10.06 1.72 -4.57
C SER A 72 -9.84 2.18 -6.00
N SER A 73 -10.90 2.15 -6.80
CA SER A 73 -10.90 2.67 -8.15
C SER A 73 -11.24 4.17 -8.15
N ILE A 74 -10.39 4.96 -8.81
CA ILE A 74 -10.49 6.41 -8.98
C ILE A 74 -10.80 6.70 -10.44
N TYR A 75 -11.86 7.47 -10.66
CA TYR A 75 -12.33 7.91 -11.97
C TYR A 75 -12.37 9.43 -12.03
N PRO A 76 -11.98 10.05 -13.15
CA PRO A 76 -12.20 11.48 -13.32
C PRO A 76 -13.69 11.77 -13.50
N MET A 77 -14.17 12.93 -13.05
CA MET A 77 -15.54 13.37 -13.30
C MET A 77 -15.81 13.62 -14.79
N ASN A 78 -14.78 14.03 -15.53
CA ASN A 78 -14.82 14.26 -16.97
C ASN A 78 -13.79 13.38 -17.68
N THR A 79 -14.23 12.64 -18.70
CA THR A 79 -13.35 11.75 -19.49
C THR A 79 -12.20 12.51 -20.15
N ALA A 80 -12.34 13.81 -20.43
CA ALA A 80 -11.26 14.63 -20.96
C ALA A 80 -10.06 14.77 -20.00
N GLU A 81 -10.30 14.70 -18.69
CA GLU A 81 -9.28 14.84 -17.63
C GLU A 81 -8.52 13.53 -17.38
N TYR A 82 -8.84 12.43 -18.08
CA TYR A 82 -8.15 11.14 -17.91
C TYR A 82 -6.63 11.25 -18.12
N GLN A 83 -6.20 12.04 -19.11
CA GLN A 83 -4.78 12.27 -19.37
C GLN A 83 -4.11 13.06 -18.24
N ASP A 84 -4.82 14.03 -17.67
CA ASP A 84 -4.29 14.85 -16.59
C ASP A 84 -4.25 14.07 -15.27
N LEU A 85 -5.25 13.21 -15.02
CA LEU A 85 -5.24 12.25 -13.92
C LEU A 85 -4.04 11.30 -14.00
N THR A 86 -3.74 10.80 -15.20
CA THR A 86 -2.58 9.92 -15.43
C THR A 86 -1.29 10.64 -15.05
N LYS A 87 -1.08 11.87 -15.55
CA LYS A 87 0.10 12.68 -15.23
C LYS A 87 0.19 13.03 -13.75
N ALA A 88 -0.95 13.30 -13.11
CA ALA A 88 -1.03 13.62 -11.70
C ALA A 88 -0.63 12.41 -10.84
N LEU A 89 -1.15 11.22 -11.16
CA LEU A 89 -0.78 9.97 -10.50
C LEU A 89 0.71 9.62 -10.71
N ASP A 90 1.24 9.80 -11.92
CA ASP A 90 2.66 9.60 -12.20
C ASP A 90 3.53 10.53 -11.34
N LYS A 91 3.16 11.81 -11.23
CA LYS A 91 3.87 12.80 -10.41
C LYS A 91 3.76 12.50 -8.92
N LEU A 92 2.61 12.02 -8.45
CA LEU A 92 2.43 11.61 -7.06
C LEU A 92 3.23 10.35 -6.74
N ALA A 93 3.26 9.36 -7.63
CA ALA A 93 4.00 8.12 -7.44
C ALA A 93 5.52 8.29 -7.45
N ILE A 94 6.04 9.44 -7.88
CA ILE A 94 7.46 9.82 -7.69
C ILE A 94 7.73 10.19 -6.23
N ASN A 95 6.76 10.84 -5.57
CA ASN A 95 6.91 11.30 -4.19
C ASN A 95 6.48 10.23 -3.17
N ASP A 96 5.58 9.34 -3.57
CA ASP A 96 5.04 8.28 -2.72
C ASP A 96 5.32 6.90 -3.34
N ALA A 97 6.29 6.19 -2.76
CA ALA A 97 6.68 4.86 -3.20
C ALA A 97 5.64 3.77 -2.83
N ALA A 98 4.72 4.04 -1.90
CA ALA A 98 3.72 3.08 -1.47
C ALA A 98 2.45 3.10 -2.33
N LEU A 99 2.23 4.18 -3.08
CA LEU A 99 1.13 4.31 -4.04
C LEU A 99 1.37 3.41 -5.26
N THR A 100 0.46 2.47 -5.47
CA THR A 100 0.41 1.65 -6.68
C THR A 100 -0.85 1.97 -7.46
N TYR A 101 -0.79 1.93 -8.79
CA TYR A 101 -1.96 2.12 -9.63
C TYR A 101 -1.86 1.27 -10.89
N GLU A 102 -3.01 0.75 -11.31
CA GLU A 102 -3.18 0.02 -12.55
C GLU A 102 -4.37 0.59 -13.33
N LYS A 103 -4.36 0.41 -14.65
CA LYS A 103 -5.45 0.91 -15.50
C LYS A 103 -6.70 0.08 -15.24
N ASP A 104 -7.80 0.75 -14.96
CA ASP A 104 -9.10 0.14 -14.72
C ASP A 104 -10.15 0.73 -15.67
N SER A 105 -11.22 -0.01 -15.92
CA SER A 105 -12.31 0.46 -16.76
C SER A 105 -13.65 -0.01 -16.19
N SER A 106 -14.57 0.94 -16.03
CA SER A 106 -15.93 0.70 -15.59
C SER A 106 -16.91 0.94 -16.72
N ALA A 107 -17.94 0.10 -16.82
CA ALA A 107 -18.99 0.25 -17.82
C ALA A 107 -19.79 1.57 -17.66
N ALA A 108 -19.88 2.10 -16.43
CA ALA A 108 -20.65 3.31 -16.15
C ALA A 108 -19.79 4.59 -16.12
N LEU A 109 -18.58 4.50 -15.57
CA LEU A 109 -17.71 5.66 -15.33
C LEU A 109 -16.59 5.80 -16.38
N GLY A 110 -16.44 4.83 -17.29
CA GLY A 110 -15.42 4.84 -18.32
C GLY A 110 -14.05 4.45 -17.78
N PHE A 111 -13.00 5.14 -18.26
CA PHE A 111 -11.61 4.82 -17.93
C PHE A 111 -11.18 5.46 -16.61
N GLY A 112 -10.51 4.67 -15.77
CA GLY A 112 -9.98 5.12 -14.50
C GLY A 112 -8.73 4.35 -14.09
N PHE A 113 -8.44 4.40 -12.81
CA PHE A 113 -7.30 3.72 -12.21
C PHE A 113 -7.71 2.99 -10.95
N ARG A 114 -7.27 1.75 -10.82
CA ARG A 114 -7.34 0.99 -9.59
C ARG A 114 -6.08 1.30 -8.79
N CYS A 115 -6.25 1.93 -7.63
CA CYS A 115 -5.13 2.38 -6.79
C CYS A 115 -5.05 1.56 -5.50
N GLY A 116 -3.83 1.17 -5.13
CA GLY A 116 -3.52 0.51 -3.87
C GLY A 116 -2.89 1.47 -2.87
N PHE A 117 -3.37 1.42 -1.63
CA PHE A 117 -3.02 2.30 -0.52
C PHE A 117 -2.62 1.51 0.73
N LEU A 118 -1.86 2.16 1.61
CA LEU A 118 -1.45 1.61 2.92
C LEU A 118 -2.60 1.58 3.95
N GLY A 119 -3.69 2.27 3.67
CA GLY A 119 -4.85 2.37 4.56
C GLY A 119 -5.79 3.49 4.13
N LEU A 120 -6.86 3.68 4.90
CA LEU A 120 -7.89 4.68 4.59
C LEU A 120 -7.35 6.11 4.63
N LEU A 121 -6.51 6.45 5.61
CA LEU A 121 -5.90 7.78 5.69
C LEU A 121 -5.01 8.08 4.47
N HIS A 122 -4.28 7.08 3.99
CA HIS A 122 -3.44 7.25 2.80
C HIS A 122 -4.32 7.56 1.57
N LEU A 123 -5.45 6.86 1.41
CA LEU A 123 -6.43 7.17 0.38
C LEU A 123 -6.92 8.63 0.48
N ASP A 124 -7.35 9.07 1.67
CA ASP A 124 -7.89 10.42 1.88
C ASP A 124 -6.86 11.51 1.55
N VAL A 125 -5.60 11.31 1.96
CA VAL A 125 -4.51 12.25 1.64
C VAL A 125 -4.26 12.32 0.14
N ILE A 126 -4.20 11.17 -0.56
CA ILE A 126 -3.98 11.16 -2.02
C ILE A 126 -5.15 11.80 -2.76
N GLN A 127 -6.38 11.51 -2.35
CA GLN A 127 -7.57 12.13 -2.89
C GLN A 127 -7.50 13.66 -2.77
N GLU A 128 -7.24 14.18 -1.58
CA GLU A 128 -7.21 15.62 -1.34
C GLU A 128 -6.07 16.29 -2.11
N ARG A 129 -4.90 15.63 -2.21
CA ARG A 129 -3.77 16.13 -3.00
C ARG A 129 -4.11 16.21 -4.48
N LEU A 130 -4.76 15.19 -5.04
CA LEU A 130 -5.19 15.21 -6.44
C LEU A 130 -6.17 16.37 -6.71
N GLN A 131 -7.13 16.58 -5.82
CA GLN A 131 -8.12 17.65 -5.97
C GLN A 131 -7.49 19.05 -5.79
N ARG A 132 -6.64 19.24 -4.79
CA ARG A 132 -6.05 20.56 -4.49
C ARG A 132 -4.85 20.94 -5.36
N GLU A 133 -3.96 19.99 -5.65
CA GLU A 133 -2.72 20.29 -6.39
C GLU A 133 -2.93 20.27 -7.91
N PHE A 134 -3.90 19.50 -8.41
CA PHE A 134 -4.11 19.32 -9.85
C PHE A 134 -5.48 19.79 -10.34
N ASP A 135 -6.38 20.23 -9.45
CA ASP A 135 -7.73 20.73 -9.77
C ASP A 135 -8.58 19.71 -10.57
N ILE A 136 -8.41 18.42 -10.26
CA ILE A 136 -9.11 17.32 -10.94
C ILE A 136 -10.30 16.87 -10.09
N GLY A 137 -11.50 16.88 -10.69
CA GLY A 137 -12.70 16.33 -10.06
C GLY A 137 -12.65 14.80 -10.08
N LEU A 138 -12.81 14.15 -8.93
CA LEU A 138 -12.68 12.70 -8.79
C LEU A 138 -13.95 12.04 -8.26
N VAL A 139 -14.24 10.86 -8.80
CA VAL A 139 -15.21 9.90 -8.27
C VAL A 139 -14.44 8.68 -7.79
N ILE A 140 -14.59 8.34 -6.51
CA ILE A 140 -13.88 7.23 -5.88
C ILE A 140 -14.87 6.15 -5.50
N SER A 141 -14.54 4.90 -5.82
CA SER A 141 -15.34 3.73 -5.43
C SER A 141 -15.22 3.43 -3.93
N ALA A 142 -16.12 2.59 -3.41
CA ALA A 142 -15.97 2.09 -2.06
C ALA A 142 -14.62 1.34 -1.89
N PRO A 143 -13.86 1.60 -0.82
CA PRO A 143 -12.60 0.90 -0.59
C PRO A 143 -12.84 -0.59 -0.36
N SER A 144 -11.99 -1.44 -0.93
CA SER A 144 -12.00 -2.89 -0.73
C SER A 144 -10.63 -3.43 -0.31
N VAL A 145 -10.60 -4.66 0.16
CA VAL A 145 -9.38 -5.39 0.53
C VAL A 145 -9.09 -6.48 -0.50
N LYS A 146 -7.85 -6.97 -0.50
CA LYS A 146 -7.44 -8.11 -1.31
C LYS A 146 -7.85 -9.42 -0.61
N TYR A 147 -8.72 -10.18 -1.25
CA TYR A 147 -9.14 -11.51 -0.80
C TYR A 147 -8.22 -12.57 -1.37
N LYS A 148 -7.94 -13.60 -0.58
CA LYS A 148 -7.27 -14.80 -1.05
C LYS A 148 -8.32 -15.88 -1.29
N VAL A 149 -8.51 -16.27 -2.54
CA VAL A 149 -9.49 -17.28 -2.94
C VAL A 149 -8.77 -18.56 -3.33
N ILE A 150 -9.10 -19.66 -2.66
CA ILE A 150 -8.61 -21.00 -2.98
C ILE A 150 -9.69 -21.71 -3.79
N LEU A 151 -9.33 -22.11 -5.01
CA LEU A 151 -10.21 -22.82 -5.93
C LEU A 151 -10.10 -24.34 -5.72
N LYS A 152 -11.18 -25.05 -6.05
CA LYS A 152 -11.24 -26.52 -6.10
C LYS A 152 -10.22 -27.02 -7.12
N GLY A 153 -9.09 -27.52 -6.63
CA GLY A 153 -7.91 -27.84 -7.44
C GLY A 153 -6.61 -27.25 -6.90
N GLY A 154 -6.66 -26.54 -5.78
CA GLY A 154 -5.48 -26.05 -5.05
C GLY A 154 -4.83 -24.81 -5.66
N LYS A 155 -5.46 -24.18 -6.67
CA LYS A 155 -5.01 -22.89 -7.19
C LYS A 155 -5.46 -21.77 -6.25
N THR A 156 -4.52 -20.91 -5.89
CA THR A 156 -4.78 -19.70 -5.09
C THR A 156 -4.78 -18.50 -6.01
N ASN A 157 -5.86 -17.72 -6.00
CA ASN A 157 -5.99 -16.45 -6.70
C ASN A 157 -6.19 -15.32 -5.69
N ASP A 158 -5.43 -14.25 -5.85
CA ASP A 158 -5.64 -13.01 -5.10
C ASP A 158 -6.61 -12.13 -5.89
N VAL A 159 -7.72 -11.74 -5.26
CA VAL A 159 -8.79 -10.96 -5.88
C VAL A 159 -9.01 -9.69 -5.08
N ASP A 160 -8.74 -8.54 -5.68
CA ASP A 160 -8.97 -7.22 -5.09
C ASP A 160 -10.19 -6.51 -5.70
N ASN A 161 -10.50 -6.77 -6.98
CA ASN A 161 -11.68 -6.26 -7.67
C ASN A 161 -12.84 -7.28 -7.66
N PRO A 162 -14.04 -6.90 -7.16
CA PRO A 162 -15.22 -7.77 -7.18
C PRO A 162 -15.61 -8.30 -8.57
N THR A 163 -15.24 -7.60 -9.64
CA THR A 163 -15.53 -8.02 -11.03
C THR A 163 -14.77 -9.29 -11.42
N TYR A 164 -13.60 -9.53 -10.81
CA TYR A 164 -12.77 -10.72 -11.07
C TYR A 164 -13.10 -11.87 -10.11
N TRP A 165 -14.23 -11.79 -9.42
CA TRP A 165 -14.65 -12.83 -8.49
C TRP A 165 -14.94 -14.14 -9.23
N PRO A 166 -14.31 -15.27 -8.85
CA PRO A 166 -14.52 -16.54 -9.51
C PRO A 166 -15.92 -17.10 -9.24
N ASN A 167 -16.34 -18.05 -10.09
CA ASN A 167 -17.64 -18.70 -9.93
C ASN A 167 -17.73 -19.38 -8.55
N PRO A 168 -18.77 -19.11 -7.74
CA PRO A 168 -18.94 -19.72 -6.41
C PRO A 168 -18.85 -21.25 -6.39
N ALA A 169 -19.20 -21.93 -7.50
CA ALA A 169 -19.09 -23.39 -7.60
C ALA A 169 -17.65 -23.90 -7.57
N GLU A 170 -16.69 -23.08 -8.00
CA GLU A 170 -15.26 -23.40 -8.08
C GLU A 170 -14.51 -23.02 -6.80
N ILE A 171 -15.12 -22.27 -5.89
CA ILE A 171 -14.49 -21.80 -4.66
C ILE A 171 -14.48 -22.93 -3.61
N GLU A 172 -13.31 -23.18 -3.04
CA GLU A 172 -13.12 -24.09 -1.91
C GLU A 172 -13.12 -23.32 -0.59
N SER A 173 -12.30 -22.27 -0.49
CA SER A 173 -12.26 -21.39 0.67
C SER A 173 -11.86 -19.98 0.29
N VAL A 174 -12.29 -19.01 1.09
CA VAL A 174 -11.91 -17.60 0.97
C VAL A 174 -11.28 -17.18 2.28
N SER A 175 -10.22 -16.38 2.20
CA SER A 175 -9.60 -15.75 3.36
C SER A 175 -9.53 -14.24 3.14
N GLU A 176 -9.86 -13.49 4.18
CA GLU A 176 -9.76 -12.03 4.20
C GLU A 176 -8.69 -11.57 5.21
N PRO A 177 -8.09 -10.39 5.00
CA PRO A 177 -7.12 -9.84 5.94
C PRO A 177 -7.82 -9.36 7.21
N TYR A 178 -7.32 -9.80 8.37
CA TYR A 178 -7.75 -9.31 9.68
C TYR A 178 -6.64 -8.52 10.36
N ILE A 179 -7.03 -7.50 11.12
CA ILE A 179 -6.12 -6.68 11.92
C ILE A 179 -6.38 -6.84 13.42
N LYS A 180 -5.32 -6.78 14.21
CA LYS A 180 -5.42 -6.64 15.66
C LYS A 180 -5.53 -5.15 15.99
N ALA A 181 -6.75 -4.67 16.21
CA ALA A 181 -6.98 -3.30 16.65
C ALA A 181 -6.77 -3.18 18.17
N SER A 182 -5.91 -2.26 18.60
CA SER A 182 -5.76 -1.87 20.01
C SER A 182 -6.51 -0.56 20.24
N ILE A 183 -7.52 -0.60 21.10
CA ILE A 183 -8.37 0.56 21.38
C ILE A 183 -8.23 0.90 22.87
N PRO A 184 -7.62 2.05 23.21
CA PRO A 184 -7.32 2.37 24.60
C PRO A 184 -8.55 2.75 25.44
N ASP A 185 -9.62 3.31 24.86
CA ASP A 185 -10.89 3.57 25.57
C ASP A 185 -11.98 2.62 25.09
N THR A 186 -12.52 1.80 25.99
CA THR A 186 -13.52 0.78 25.64
C THR A 186 -14.96 1.25 25.86
N ARG A 187 -15.20 2.48 26.31
CA ARG A 187 -16.56 2.97 26.59
C ARG A 187 -17.33 3.15 25.28
N GLY A 188 -18.39 2.37 25.10
CA GLY A 188 -19.29 2.45 23.93
C GLY A 188 -18.85 1.67 22.69
N ILE A 189 -17.56 1.40 22.52
CA ILE A 189 -17.02 0.76 21.29
C ILE A 189 -17.35 -0.74 21.20
N ARG A 190 -17.55 -1.43 22.33
CA ARG A 190 -17.88 -2.86 22.34
C ARG A 190 -19.14 -3.19 21.54
N ARG A 191 -20.12 -2.28 21.47
CA ARG A 191 -21.35 -2.47 20.68
C ARG A 191 -21.13 -2.26 19.18
N ALA A 192 -20.16 -1.42 18.80
CA ALA A 192 -19.77 -1.23 17.41
C ALA A 192 -18.98 -2.44 16.87
N CYS A 193 -18.14 -3.07 17.69
CA CYS A 193 -17.34 -4.23 17.28
C CYS A 193 -18.10 -5.58 17.26
N HIS A 194 -19.43 -5.60 17.46
CA HIS A 194 -20.20 -6.83 17.73
C HIS A 194 -20.30 -7.85 16.57
N GLY A 195 -19.58 -7.68 15.46
CA GLY A 195 -19.53 -8.64 14.35
C GLY A 195 -18.33 -9.60 14.32
N THR A 196 -17.21 -9.26 14.96
CA THR A 196 -15.92 -9.92 14.63
C THR A 196 -14.91 -9.95 15.78
N VAL A 197 -15.35 -9.97 17.05
CA VAL A 197 -14.42 -10.14 18.18
C VAL A 197 -14.40 -11.59 18.63
N GLN A 198 -13.54 -12.41 18.02
CA GLN A 198 -13.12 -13.67 18.62
C GLN A 198 -11.86 -13.42 19.46
N GLY A 199 -11.98 -13.62 20.77
CA GLY A 199 -10.83 -13.70 21.68
C GLY A 199 -10.43 -12.41 22.38
N THR A 200 -11.17 -12.01 23.41
CA THR A 200 -10.62 -11.16 24.47
C THR A 200 -9.67 -11.99 25.33
N SER A 201 -8.40 -12.09 24.94
CA SER A 201 -7.31 -12.44 25.87
C SER A 201 -6.53 -11.16 26.18
N PHE A 202 -6.63 -10.71 27.42
CA PHE A 202 -5.67 -9.78 28.02
C PHE A 202 -4.30 -10.48 28.03
N GLY A 203 -3.48 -10.21 27.02
CA GLY A 203 -2.12 -10.74 26.87
C GLY A 203 -1.12 -9.59 26.89
N LYS A 204 -0.01 -9.80 27.59
CA LYS A 204 1.13 -8.89 27.81
C LYS A 204 1.67 -8.27 26.51
N PRO A 205 2.38 -7.12 26.59
CA PRO A 205 3.17 -6.61 25.47
C PRO A 205 4.23 -7.66 25.12
N ASP A 206 4.65 -7.73 23.86
CA ASP A 206 5.73 -8.60 23.33
C ASP A 206 5.28 -9.92 22.68
N ASP A 207 4.21 -9.89 21.87
CA ASP A 207 4.03 -10.89 20.80
C ASP A 207 3.64 -10.17 19.50
N GLU A 208 4.65 -9.85 18.68
CA GLU A 208 4.46 -9.53 17.26
C GLU A 208 4.04 -10.82 16.53
N LEU A 209 2.76 -10.96 16.26
CA LEU A 209 2.23 -11.99 15.36
C LEU A 209 1.96 -11.37 13.99
N PRO A 210 2.43 -11.96 12.88
CA PRO A 210 2.10 -11.49 11.54
C PRO A 210 0.60 -11.66 11.29
N LEU A 211 0.06 -10.81 10.40
CA LEU A 211 -1.33 -10.80 9.96
C LEU A 211 -1.89 -12.22 9.80
N GLY A 212 -2.79 -12.61 10.70
CA GLY A 212 -3.39 -13.94 10.72
C GLY A 212 -4.41 -14.11 9.61
N VAL A 213 -4.23 -15.15 8.80
CA VAL A 213 -5.20 -15.58 7.78
C VAL A 213 -6.22 -16.49 8.47
N SER A 214 -7.46 -16.03 8.63
CA SER A 214 -8.56 -16.86 9.13
C SER A 214 -9.40 -17.36 7.95
N ASN A 215 -9.58 -18.68 7.85
CA ASN A 215 -10.47 -19.30 6.87
C ASN A 215 -11.92 -19.16 7.36
N ARG A 216 -12.60 -18.09 6.94
CA ARG A 216 -14.07 -18.02 7.01
C ARG A 216 -14.65 -18.15 5.62
N VAL A 217 -15.45 -19.20 5.42
CA VAL A 217 -16.35 -19.34 4.28
C VAL A 217 -17.54 -18.41 4.53
N ASP A 218 -17.35 -17.09 4.44
CA ASP A 218 -18.47 -16.14 4.49
C ASP A 218 -18.93 -15.81 3.07
N GLN A 219 -19.91 -16.59 2.59
CA GLN A 219 -20.50 -16.44 1.26
C GLN A 219 -21.45 -15.24 1.16
N ARG A 220 -21.59 -14.41 2.21
CA ARG A 220 -22.68 -13.42 2.30
C ARG A 220 -22.30 -12.00 1.91
N ASP A 221 -21.02 -11.62 1.97
CA ASP A 221 -20.62 -10.23 1.76
C ASP A 221 -20.12 -9.92 0.33
N ALA A 222 -19.66 -10.91 -0.43
CA ALA A 222 -19.29 -10.72 -1.85
C ALA A 222 -20.48 -10.44 -2.78
N ALA A 223 -21.73 -10.71 -2.34
CA ALA A 223 -22.94 -10.53 -3.14
C ALA A 223 -23.67 -9.19 -2.92
N ARG A 224 -23.13 -8.28 -2.09
CA ARG A 224 -23.76 -6.97 -1.79
C ARG A 224 -23.19 -5.79 -2.58
N GLY A 225 -22.39 -6.04 -3.61
CA GLY A 225 -22.13 -5.06 -4.66
C GLY A 225 -23.31 -5.03 -5.63
N GLY A 226 -24.39 -4.33 -5.26
CA GLY A 226 -25.47 -4.05 -6.21
C GLY A 226 -24.94 -3.24 -7.40
N PRO A 227 -25.48 -3.41 -8.62
CA PRO A 227 -25.24 -2.45 -9.68
C PRO A 227 -25.79 -1.09 -9.26
N LEU A 228 -25.08 -0.03 -9.64
CA LEU A 228 -25.45 1.37 -9.45
C LEU A 228 -26.95 1.65 -9.66
#